data_AF-I4N722-F1
#
_entry.id   AF-I4N722-F1
#
_cell.length_a   1.000
_cell.length_b   1.000
_cell.length_c   1.000
_cell.angle_alpha   90.00
_cell.angle_beta   90.00
_cell.angle_gamma   90.00
#
_symmetry.space_group_name_H-M   'P 1'
#
loop_
_entity.id
_entity.type
_entity.pdbx_description
1 polymer ?
#
loop_
_entity_poly.entity_id
_entity_poly.type
_entity_poly.pdbx_seq_one_letter_code
_entity_poly.pdbx_strand_id
1 'polypeptide(L)'
;MPRAMTDAFIRVIQLLALLGVVFLVGCTPKPPSKLGAPIEGWNHTGAAINWFMVNRNGGSNFGPYMGGRSQTCCVLLPVKWQ
;
A
#
# COMPACT_ATOMS: atom_id res chain seq x y z
N MET A 1 -26.33 -31.45 40.33
CA MET A 1 -27.04 -30.53 39.41
C MET A 1 -26.42 -29.13 39.29
N PRO A 2 -25.88 -28.46 40.33
CA PRO A 2 -25.36 -27.08 40.16
C PRO A 2 -24.05 -26.97 39.35
N ARG A 3 -23.16 -27.98 39.42
CA ARG A 3 -21.86 -27.98 38.71
C ARG A 3 -21.99 -27.99 37.18
N ALA A 4 -22.96 -28.73 36.64
CA ALA A 4 -23.19 -28.82 35.20
C ALA A 4 -23.69 -27.49 34.59
N MET A 5 -24.44 -26.71 35.37
CA MET A 5 -24.97 -25.41 34.94
C MET A 5 -23.86 -24.35 34.92
N THR A 6 -22.94 -24.37 35.89
CA THR A 6 -21.74 -23.52 35.88
C THR A 6 -20.79 -23.86 34.73
N ASP A 7 -20.60 -25.15 34.41
CA ASP A 7 -19.74 -25.56 33.29
C ASP A 7 -20.31 -25.09 31.93
N ALA A 8 -21.63 -25.14 31.76
CA ALA A 8 -22.29 -24.63 30.56
C ALA A 8 -22.13 -23.10 30.43
N PHE A 9 -22.28 -22.36 31.53
CA PHE A 9 -22.07 -20.91 31.55
C PHE A 9 -20.64 -20.52 31.20
N ILE A 10 -19.65 -21.21 31.76
CA ILE A 10 -18.23 -20.97 31.47
C ILE A 10 -17.93 -21.22 29.98
N ARG A 11 -18.47 -22.31 29.41
CA ARG A 11 -18.29 -22.62 27.98
C ARG A 11 -18.89 -21.55 27.06
N VAL A 12 -20.05 -21.01 27.40
CA VAL A 12 -20.68 -19.92 26.62
C VAL A 12 -19.81 -18.66 26.66
N ILE A 13 -19.30 -18.28 27.83
CA ILE A 13 -18.40 -17.12 27.97
C ILE A 13 -17.11 -17.33 27.15
N GLN A 14 -16.52 -18.53 27.21
CA GLN A 14 -15.33 -18.86 26.41
C GLN A 14 -15.60 -18.78 24.91
N LEU A 15 -16.76 -19.24 24.43
CA LEU A 15 -17.13 -19.16 23.02
C LEU A 15 -17.35 -17.71 22.57
N LEU A 16 -18.01 -16.89 23.38
CA LEU A 16 -18.21 -15.47 23.08
C LEU A 16 -16.88 -14.70 23.06
N ALA A 17 -15.96 -15.01 23.98
CA ALA A 17 -14.63 -14.42 23.99
C ALA A 17 -13.82 -14.81 22.74
N LEU A 18 -13.82 -16.09 22.38
CA LEU A 18 -13.18 -16.58 21.14
C LEU A 18 -13.75 -15.89 19.90
N LEU A 19 -15.08 -15.79 19.82
CA LEU A 19 -15.75 -15.13 18.71
C LEU A 19 -15.37 -13.65 18.61
N GLY A 20 -15.31 -12.94 19.75
CA GLY A 20 -14.85 -11.56 19.82
C GLY A 20 -13.42 -11.37 19.32
N VAL A 21 -12.51 -12.28 19.67
CA VAL A 21 -11.12 -12.25 19.19
C VAL A 21 -11.05 -12.44 17.68
N VAL A 22 -11.84 -13.36 17.11
CA VAL A 22 -11.91 -13.62 15.67
C VAL A 22 -12.37 -12.37 14.90
N PHE A 23 -13.38 -11.67 15.41
CA PHE A 23 -13.86 -10.43 14.78
C PHE A 23 -12.82 -9.30 14.83
N LEU A 24 -12.00 -9.22 15.88
CA LEU A 24 -10.95 -8.20 16.01
C LEU A 24 -9.79 -8.43 15.04
N VAL A 25 -9.38 -9.68 14.80
CA VAL A 25 -8.24 -9.99 13.90
C VAL A 25 -8.58 -9.88 12.41
N GLY A 26 -9.87 -9.89 12.05
CA GLY A 26 -10.32 -9.75 10.66
C GLY A 26 -10.12 -8.37 10.04
N CYS A 27 -9.85 -7.33 10.86
CA CYS A 27 -9.79 -5.94 10.39
C CYS A 27 -8.37 -5.47 10.00
N THR A 28 -7.47 -6.40 9.65
CA THR A 28 -6.11 -6.01 9.24
C THR A 28 -6.10 -5.56 7.77
N PRO A 29 -5.62 -4.34 7.45
CA PRO A 29 -5.53 -3.90 6.07
C PRO A 29 -4.55 -4.81 5.31
N LYS A 30 -4.96 -5.24 4.11
CA LYS A 30 -4.07 -5.98 3.21
C LYS A 30 -2.84 -5.11 2.91
N PRO A 31 -1.63 -5.69 2.83
CA PRO A 31 -0.46 -4.96 2.38
C PRO A 31 -0.76 -4.25 1.05
N PRO A 32 -0.40 -2.96 0.91
CA PRO A 32 -0.66 -2.22 -0.31
C PRO A 32 0.08 -2.87 -1.48
N SER A 33 -0.60 -2.99 -2.63
CA SER A 33 0.02 -3.52 -3.86
C SER A 33 0.84 -2.47 -4.60
N LYS A 34 0.58 -1.18 -4.34
CA LYS A 34 1.27 -0.04 -4.92
C LYS A 34 1.60 0.99 -3.84
N LEU A 35 2.74 1.64 -3.98
CA LEU A 35 3.18 2.73 -3.12
C LEU A 35 3.44 3.98 -3.97
N GLY A 36 3.15 5.15 -3.41
CA GLY A 36 3.59 6.40 -3.99
C GLY A 36 5.09 6.52 -3.83
N ALA A 37 5.82 6.64 -4.93
CA ALA A 37 7.26 6.89 -4.92
C ALA A 37 7.62 8.03 -5.87
N PRO A 38 8.70 8.77 -5.56
CA PRO A 38 9.23 9.74 -6.50
C PRO A 38 9.88 9.02 -7.68
N ILE A 39 9.72 9.58 -8.88
CA ILE A 39 10.44 9.13 -10.06
C ILE A 39 11.36 10.23 -10.55
N GLU A 40 12.55 9.83 -10.97
CA GLU A 40 13.57 10.70 -11.52
C GLU A 40 13.83 10.32 -12.97
N GLY A 41 13.73 11.31 -13.85
CA GLY A 41 13.98 11.12 -15.28
C GLY A 41 15.40 11.50 -15.67
N TRP A 42 15.89 10.84 -16.71
CA TRP A 42 17.12 11.18 -17.42
C TRP A 42 16.85 11.20 -18.92
N ASN A 43 17.26 12.27 -19.59
CA ASN A 43 17.16 12.41 -21.03
C ASN A 43 18.54 12.16 -21.64
N HIS A 44 18.66 11.12 -22.47
CA HIS A 44 19.90 10.79 -23.20
C HIS A 44 19.86 11.22 -24.68
N THR A 45 18.92 12.10 -25.05
CA THR A 45 18.73 12.57 -26.42
C THR A 45 19.12 14.04 -26.57
N GLY A 46 19.37 14.45 -27.82
CA GLY A 46 19.61 15.84 -28.19
C GLY A 46 18.34 16.71 -28.24
N ALA A 47 17.16 16.13 -28.03
CA ALA A 47 15.88 16.84 -28.05
C ALA A 47 15.37 17.06 -26.62
N ALA A 48 14.64 18.16 -26.40
CA ALA A 48 13.99 18.40 -25.12
C ALA A 48 12.75 17.51 -24.95
N ILE A 49 12.56 16.98 -23.75
CA ILE A 49 11.31 16.35 -23.33
C ILE A 49 10.47 17.43 -22.66
N ASN A 50 9.47 17.93 -23.36
CA ASN A 50 8.61 19.00 -22.85
C ASN A 50 7.60 18.51 -21.81
N TRP A 51 7.21 17.22 -21.88
CA TRP A 51 6.26 16.58 -20.98
C TRP A 51 6.41 15.07 -21.02
N PHE A 52 6.23 14.41 -19.88
CA PHE A 52 6.02 12.97 -19.80
C PHE A 52 5.00 12.63 -18.72
N MET A 53 4.49 11.40 -18.73
CA MET A 53 3.52 10.94 -17.76
C MET A 53 3.76 9.47 -17.42
N VAL A 54 3.66 9.11 -16.15
CA VAL A 54 3.75 7.73 -15.67
C VAL A 54 2.53 7.43 -14.83
N ASN A 55 1.78 6.38 -15.16
CA ASN A 55 0.57 5.97 -14.42
C ASN A 55 -0.44 7.11 -14.17
N ARG A 56 -0.59 8.01 -15.15
CA ARG A 56 -1.41 9.23 -15.08
C ARG A 56 -0.90 10.34 -14.16
N ASN A 57 0.33 10.24 -13.65
CA ASN A 57 1.02 11.33 -12.99
C ASN A 57 1.95 12.02 -13.99
N GLY A 58 1.70 13.32 -14.20
CA GLY A 58 2.51 14.16 -15.08
C GLY A 58 3.87 14.48 -14.47
N GLY A 59 4.89 14.58 -15.31
CA GLY A 59 6.27 14.79 -14.89
C GLY A 59 6.93 16.04 -15.48
N SER A 60 8.09 16.36 -14.93
CA SER A 60 8.87 17.56 -15.26
C SER A 60 9.38 17.59 -16.71
N ASN A 61 9.72 18.77 -17.19
CA ASN A 61 10.42 18.93 -18.46
C ASN A 61 11.93 18.65 -18.30
N PHE A 62 12.56 18.11 -19.35
CA PHE A 62 14.00 17.86 -19.39
C PHE A 62 14.61 18.46 -20.66
N GLY A 63 15.67 19.25 -20.50
CA GLY A 63 16.50 19.68 -21.63
C GLY A 63 17.28 18.51 -22.26
N PRO A 64 17.95 18.74 -23.41
CA PRO A 64 18.84 17.77 -24.02
C PRO A 64 19.93 17.31 -23.05
N TYR A 65 20.17 16.01 -22.95
CA TYR A 65 21.20 15.41 -22.08
C TYR A 65 21.10 15.81 -20.58
N MET A 66 19.92 16.21 -20.11
CA MET A 66 19.67 16.59 -18.71
C MET A 66 18.89 15.52 -17.95
N GLY A 67 19.01 15.52 -16.62
CA GLY A 67 18.32 14.63 -15.71
C GLY A 67 18.80 14.86 -14.28
N GLY A 68 18.28 14.10 -13.31
CA GLY A 68 18.92 14.05 -11.99
C GLY A 68 18.67 15.24 -11.04
N ARG A 69 17.80 16.19 -11.41
CA ARG A 69 17.59 17.45 -10.64
C ARG A 69 16.14 17.70 -10.25
N SER A 70 15.20 16.93 -10.78
CA SER A 70 13.77 17.08 -10.52
C SER A 70 13.15 15.70 -10.41
N GLN A 71 12.43 15.49 -9.32
CA GLN A 71 11.65 14.28 -9.10
C GLN A 71 10.16 14.58 -9.21
N THR A 72 9.46 13.73 -9.92
CA THR A 72 7.99 13.76 -9.99
C THR A 72 7.45 12.91 -8.85
N CYS A 73 6.75 13.53 -7.89
CA CYS A 73 6.21 12.82 -6.74
C CYS A 73 5.05 11.90 -7.13
N CYS A 74 4.82 10.94 -6.23
CA CYS A 74 3.49 10.39 -5.99
C CYS A 74 3.02 9.48 -7.13
N VAL A 75 3.96 8.91 -7.87
CA VAL A 75 3.69 7.92 -8.90
C VAL A 75 3.43 6.58 -8.21
N LEU A 76 2.31 5.96 -8.53
CA LEU A 76 1.95 4.66 -7.98
C LEU A 76 2.81 3.57 -8.63
N LEU A 77 3.78 3.06 -7.89
CA LEU A 77 4.69 1.99 -8.31
C LEU A 77 4.35 0.69 -7.58
N PRO A 78 4.53 -0.49 -8.20
CA PRO A 78 4.32 -1.76 -7.52
C PRO A 78 5.38 -1.94 -6.42
N VAL A 79 4.98 -2.56 -5.31
CA VAL A 79 5.91 -2.82 -4.18
C VAL A 79 7.03 -3.79 -4.58
N LYS A 80 6.75 -4.68 -5.53
CA LYS A 80 7.72 -5.62 -6.11
C LYS A 80 7.79 -5.41 -7.61
N TRP A 81 9.01 -5.33 -8.13
CA TRP A 81 9.25 -5.40 -9.57
C TRP A 81 8.83 -6.78 -10.08
N GLN A 82 8.10 -6.79 -11.19
CA GLN A 82 7.63 -8.00 -11.89
C GLN A 82 8.55 -8.28 -13.07
#